data_AF-A0A945XSB3-F1
#
_entry.id   AF-A0A945XSB3-F1
#
_cell.length_a   1.000
_cell.length_b   1.000
_cell.length_c   1.000
_cell.angle_alpha   90.00
_cell.angle_beta   90.00
_cell.angle_gamma   90.00
#
_symmetry.space_group_name_H-M   'P 1'
#
loop_
_entity.id
_entity.type
_entity.pdbx_description
1 polymer ?
#
loop_
_entity_poly.entity_id
_entity_poly.type
_entity_poly.pdbx_seq_one_letter_code
_entity_poly.pdbx_strand_id
1 'polypeptide(L)'
;MPLYRNILYRNAVVVFLSGIVFMTAVPAIALAEGAKMLEEIIVTARKREESLQNVPTSVSVLSSEELDARGAASIDAVGQIAPNVHFENAQPTSGIKSPTVYIRGMGQADFIIVEDPAVGIYLDGVFTGRMVGNAFDLVDVERIEVLRGPQGTLFGRNTIGGAVNVVSKKPGTEFDATFRLAVGEEGHEEARVTINVPLGEQFGGRLTAFSRERDGYVKAQQYDDYELGSEDVWGLRLQLGGAISENLSVDFAYDYSKDTGTPGAAVPLAGIGFFNGQQAAGPGAPGAFGNFWNVFWSGDPGSCTTPTGQATNPACYGPVHNTGDDYASNSVFTDFDGNPVQANQDIEVWGTNLTIDWTVGNLNIKSITSYREFDIFLFNDLDYSPHIVFANTHPEYSQEQFSQEFQITGLAMEDRLHYVVGLYYFEEEGLEDIFNQIAHVPFLGV
;
A
#
# COMPACT_ATOMS: atom_id res chain seq x y z
N MET A 1 25.24 -25.80 18.58
CA MET A 1 26.41 -24.98 18.16
C MET A 1 25.87 -23.87 17.30
N PRO A 2 25.56 -22.69 17.86
CA PRO A 2 24.98 -21.60 17.09
C PRO A 2 26.09 -20.74 16.49
N LEU A 3 25.99 -20.50 15.18
CA LEU A 3 26.80 -19.55 14.44
C LEU A 3 26.16 -18.16 14.62
N TYR A 4 26.73 -17.37 15.53
CA TYR A 4 26.51 -15.92 15.57
C TYR A 4 27.15 -15.29 14.34
N ARG A 5 26.34 -14.66 13.49
CA ARG A 5 26.81 -13.86 12.36
C ARG A 5 26.58 -12.39 12.71
N ASN A 6 27.63 -11.74 13.20
CA ASN A 6 27.67 -10.30 13.46
C ASN A 6 27.48 -9.54 12.15
N ILE A 7 26.39 -8.76 12.05
CA ILE A 7 26.24 -7.71 11.04
C ILE A 7 26.71 -6.41 11.70
N LEU A 8 27.90 -5.96 11.30
CA LEU A 8 28.48 -4.69 11.70
C LEU A 8 27.85 -3.59 10.83
N TYR A 9 26.98 -2.76 11.42
CA TYR A 9 26.62 -1.48 10.84
C TYR A 9 27.85 -0.57 10.82
N ARG A 10 28.24 -0.13 9.63
CA ARG A 10 29.34 0.82 9.45
C ARG A 10 28.76 2.07 8.78
N ASN A 11 28.33 3.00 9.64
CA ASN A 11 27.92 4.34 9.26
C ASN A 11 29.02 5.02 8.44
N ALA A 12 28.71 5.36 7.20
CA ALA A 12 29.52 6.22 6.35
C ALA A 12 28.68 7.42 5.93
N VAL A 13 28.57 8.39 6.83
CA VAL A 13 28.05 9.72 6.52
C VAL A 13 29.09 10.42 5.65
N VAL A 14 28.84 10.51 4.34
CA VAL A 14 29.64 11.30 3.40
C VAL A 14 29.01 12.69 3.31
N VAL A 15 29.51 13.62 4.12
CA VAL A 15 29.16 15.05 4.01
C VAL A 15 29.90 15.65 2.81
N PHE A 16 29.20 15.87 1.70
CA PHE A 16 29.69 16.73 0.61
C PHE A 16 29.38 18.20 0.94
N LEU A 17 30.38 18.92 1.44
CA LEU A 17 30.37 20.38 1.53
C LEU A 17 30.78 20.97 0.18
N SER A 18 29.82 21.31 -0.68
CA SER A 18 30.03 22.18 -1.84
C SER A 18 29.40 23.54 -1.59
N GLY A 19 30.24 24.58 -1.56
CA GLY A 19 29.81 25.96 -1.34
C GLY A 19 29.04 26.49 -2.54
N ILE A 20 27.77 26.79 -2.36
CA ILE A 20 26.93 27.49 -3.33
C ILE A 20 26.98 28.99 -3.03
N VAL A 21 27.56 29.74 -3.96
CA VAL A 21 27.52 31.20 -4.01
C VAL A 21 26.11 31.61 -4.47
N PHE A 22 25.34 32.23 -3.58
CA PHE A 22 24.06 32.86 -3.93
C PHE A 22 24.31 34.15 -4.73
N MET A 23 24.03 34.12 -6.03
CA MET A 23 23.89 35.31 -6.87
C MET A 23 22.39 35.52 -7.10
N THR A 24 21.78 36.44 -6.36
CA THR A 24 20.35 36.74 -6.47
C THR A 24 20.09 37.58 -7.72
N ALA A 25 19.67 36.95 -8.81
CA ALA A 25 18.97 37.61 -9.90
C ALA A 25 17.47 37.54 -9.61
N VAL A 26 16.86 38.70 -9.33
CA VAL A 26 15.40 38.83 -9.22
C VAL A 26 14.80 38.68 -10.62
N PRO A 27 13.98 37.66 -10.92
CA PRO A 27 13.24 37.65 -12.17
C PRO A 27 12.07 38.64 -12.04
N ALA A 28 11.96 39.55 -13.01
CA ALA A 28 10.77 40.37 -13.19
C ALA A 28 9.60 39.44 -13.53
N ILE A 29 8.60 39.37 -12.64
CA ILE A 29 7.34 38.67 -12.90
C ILE A 29 6.59 39.49 -13.95
N ALA A 30 6.64 39.03 -15.20
CA ALA A 30 5.68 39.42 -16.21
C ALA A 30 4.36 38.71 -15.86
N LEU A 31 3.36 39.48 -15.42
CA LEU A 31 1.99 39.01 -15.30
C LEU A 31 1.44 38.76 -16.72
N ALA A 32 1.57 37.53 -17.20
CA ALA A 32 0.80 37.05 -18.33
C ALA A 32 -0.64 36.82 -17.83
N GLU A 33 -1.53 37.72 -18.22
CA GLU A 33 -2.98 37.61 -18.01
C GLU A 33 -3.52 36.58 -19.02
N GLY A 34 -3.26 35.30 -18.72
CA GLY A 34 -3.86 34.18 -19.41
C GLY A 34 -5.27 33.99 -18.90
N ALA A 35 -6.27 34.18 -19.77
CA ALA A 35 -7.64 33.81 -19.49
C ALA A 35 -7.67 32.39 -18.93
N LYS A 36 -8.28 32.20 -17.74
CA LYS A 36 -8.61 30.88 -17.21
C LYS A 36 -9.60 30.21 -18.17
N MET A 37 -9.08 29.61 -19.23
CA MET A 37 -9.82 28.61 -19.98
C MET A 37 -10.04 27.44 -19.03
N LEU A 38 -11.27 26.92 -18.99
CA LEU A 38 -11.54 25.64 -18.33
C LEU A 38 -10.66 24.61 -19.02
N GLU A 39 -9.65 24.12 -18.29
CA GLU A 39 -8.82 23.02 -18.76
C GLU A 39 -9.72 21.80 -18.99
N GLU A 40 -9.67 21.26 -20.21
CA GLU A 40 -10.46 20.11 -20.56
C GLU A 40 -9.83 18.87 -19.92
N ILE A 41 -10.53 18.27 -18.94
CA ILE A 41 -10.07 17.05 -18.29
C ILE A 41 -10.43 15.87 -19.20
N ILE A 42 -9.39 15.24 -19.76
CA ILE A 42 -9.52 14.01 -20.54
C ILE A 42 -9.42 12.81 -19.62
N VAL A 43 -10.35 11.87 -19.78
CA VAL A 43 -10.38 10.62 -19.04
C VAL A 43 -10.47 9.43 -19.97
N THR A 44 -10.07 8.27 -19.45
CA THR A 44 -10.17 6.97 -20.13
C THR A 44 -11.25 6.07 -19.54
N ALA A 45 -12.19 6.67 -18.80
CA ALA A 45 -13.30 6.02 -18.11
C ALA A 45 -14.16 5.08 -18.98
N ARG A 46 -14.15 5.23 -20.32
CA ARG A 46 -14.82 4.29 -21.25
C ARG A 46 -13.86 3.53 -22.17
N LYS A 47 -12.63 3.25 -21.70
CA LYS A 47 -11.53 2.66 -22.49
C LYS A 47 -11.19 3.47 -23.76
N ARG A 48 -11.57 4.75 -23.78
CA ARG A 48 -11.27 5.74 -24.82
C ARG A 48 -11.05 7.09 -24.17
N GLU A 49 -10.21 7.92 -24.77
CA GLU A 49 -10.01 9.30 -24.34
C GLU A 49 -11.27 10.12 -24.66
N GLU A 50 -11.81 10.78 -23.62
CA GLU A 50 -12.91 11.71 -23.77
C GLU A 50 -12.94 12.77 -22.67
N SER A 51 -13.55 13.90 -22.99
CA SER A 51 -13.87 14.94 -22.01
C SER A 51 -14.69 14.39 -20.85
N LEU A 52 -14.32 14.70 -19.61
CA LEU A 52 -15.09 14.38 -18.41
C LEU A 52 -16.56 14.85 -18.51
N GLN A 53 -16.82 15.95 -19.20
CA GLN A 53 -18.19 16.49 -19.40
C GLN A 53 -19.08 15.57 -20.25
N ASN A 54 -18.49 14.70 -21.08
CA ASN A 54 -19.19 13.81 -21.98
C ASN A 54 -19.36 12.39 -21.41
N VAL A 55 -18.83 12.13 -20.22
CA VAL A 55 -18.93 10.84 -19.54
C VAL A 55 -20.27 10.77 -18.79
N PRO A 56 -21.22 9.88 -19.16
CA PRO A 56 -22.53 9.80 -18.54
C PRO A 56 -22.51 8.99 -17.23
N THR A 57 -21.38 8.96 -16.53
CA THR A 57 -21.19 8.24 -15.26
C THR A 57 -20.52 9.15 -14.24
N SER A 58 -20.63 8.78 -12.97
CA SER A 58 -20.08 9.57 -11.87
C SER A 58 -18.57 9.32 -11.77
N VAL A 59 -17.79 10.18 -12.42
CA VAL A 59 -16.32 10.12 -12.42
C VAL A 59 -15.75 11.31 -11.62
N SER A 60 -14.70 11.04 -10.84
CA SER A 60 -13.85 12.05 -10.21
C SER A 60 -12.43 11.88 -10.74
N VAL A 61 -11.74 12.99 -11.01
CA VAL A 61 -10.37 12.97 -11.55
C VAL A 61 -9.49 13.79 -10.63
N LEU A 62 -8.34 13.24 -10.30
CA LEU A 62 -7.30 13.88 -9.51
C LEU A 62 -6.07 14.00 -10.40
N SER A 63 -5.61 15.23 -10.70
CA SER A 63 -4.41 15.44 -11.51
C SER A 63 -3.14 15.32 -10.67
N SER A 64 -1.99 15.16 -11.33
CA SER A 64 -0.69 15.12 -10.66
C SER A 64 -0.43 16.37 -9.80
N GLU A 65 -0.78 17.55 -10.31
CA GLU A 65 -0.58 18.83 -9.62
C GLU A 65 -1.47 18.95 -8.37
N GLU A 66 -2.70 18.42 -8.42
CA GLU A 66 -3.59 18.42 -7.27
C GLU A 66 -3.11 17.46 -6.18
N LEU A 67 -2.58 16.30 -6.57
CA LEU A 67 -1.96 15.34 -5.65
C LEU A 67 -0.71 15.96 -5.01
N ASP A 68 0.18 16.54 -5.81
CA ASP A 68 1.40 17.19 -5.33
C ASP A 68 1.13 18.38 -4.41
N ALA A 69 0.16 19.24 -4.76
CA ALA A 69 -0.20 20.42 -3.96
C ALA A 69 -0.76 20.06 -2.58
N ARG A 70 -1.29 18.84 -2.42
CA ARG A 70 -1.81 18.32 -1.16
C ARG A 70 -0.79 17.48 -0.39
N GLY A 71 0.41 17.30 -0.94
CA GLY A 71 1.43 16.41 -0.39
C GLY A 71 1.03 14.94 -0.42
N ALA A 72 0.04 14.58 -1.24
CA ALA A 72 -0.47 13.22 -1.35
C ALA A 72 0.54 12.35 -2.13
N ALA A 73 1.32 11.55 -1.39
CA ALA A 73 2.33 10.67 -1.97
C ALA A 73 1.80 9.26 -2.32
N SER A 74 0.60 8.89 -1.85
CA SER A 74 0.02 7.54 -1.98
C SER A 74 -1.43 7.54 -2.48
N ILE A 75 -1.89 6.37 -2.93
CA ILE A 75 -3.26 6.13 -3.41
C ILE A 75 -4.32 6.33 -2.30
N ASP A 76 -3.94 6.25 -1.03
CA ASP A 76 -4.87 6.40 0.10
C ASP A 76 -5.44 7.81 0.22
N ALA A 77 -4.69 8.79 -0.27
CA ALA A 77 -5.15 10.18 -0.33
C ALA A 77 -6.39 10.34 -1.22
N VAL A 78 -6.62 9.42 -2.17
CA VAL A 78 -7.82 9.42 -3.01
C VAL A 78 -9.09 9.36 -2.15
N GLY A 79 -9.08 8.58 -1.05
CA GLY A 79 -10.21 8.48 -0.13
C GLY A 79 -10.54 9.78 0.61
N GLN A 80 -9.56 10.68 0.77
CA GLN A 80 -9.77 11.98 1.41
C GLN A 80 -10.31 13.04 0.45
N ILE A 81 -10.19 12.82 -0.86
CA ILE A 81 -10.51 13.81 -1.89
C ILE A 81 -11.78 13.41 -2.67
N ALA A 82 -11.91 12.12 -3.02
CA ALA A 82 -13.00 11.64 -3.84
C ALA A 82 -14.29 11.40 -3.00
N PRO A 83 -15.43 12.00 -3.38
CA PRO A 83 -16.66 11.89 -2.60
C PRO A 83 -17.29 10.49 -2.68
N ASN A 84 -17.69 9.96 -1.51
CA ASN A 84 -18.20 8.59 -1.32
C ASN A 84 -17.17 7.50 -1.64
N VAL A 85 -15.89 7.81 -1.45
CA VAL A 85 -14.78 6.86 -1.46
C VAL A 85 -14.13 6.90 -0.10
N HIS A 86 -13.75 5.74 0.41
CA HIS A 86 -13.05 5.62 1.67
C HIS A 86 -11.95 4.57 1.52
N PHE A 87 -10.76 4.91 2.01
CA PHE A 87 -9.64 3.99 2.10
C PHE A 87 -9.44 3.73 3.59
N GLU A 88 -9.41 2.45 3.96
CA GLU A 88 -9.08 2.00 5.30
C GLU A 88 -7.88 1.07 5.18
N ASN A 89 -6.96 1.10 6.14
CA ASN A 89 -6.01 0.00 6.24
C ASN A 89 -6.80 -1.25 6.63
N ALA A 90 -6.48 -2.38 6.00
CA ALA A 90 -7.14 -3.64 6.27
C ALA A 90 -7.13 -3.95 7.77
N GLN A 91 -8.14 -4.71 8.22
CA GLN A 91 -8.40 -4.97 9.63
C GLN A 91 -7.07 -5.24 10.38
N PRO A 92 -6.81 -4.55 11.50
CA PRO A 92 -5.50 -4.53 12.13
C PRO A 92 -4.98 -5.91 12.57
N THR A 93 -5.81 -6.95 12.52
CA THR A 93 -5.50 -8.29 13.00
C THR A 93 -4.33 -8.98 12.29
N SER A 94 -3.90 -8.51 11.12
CA SER A 94 -2.62 -8.98 10.54
C SER A 94 -1.47 -8.03 10.86
N GLY A 95 -1.70 -6.72 10.83
CA GLY A 95 -0.63 -5.72 10.87
C GLY A 95 0.06 -5.47 9.52
N ILE A 96 -0.34 -6.19 8.47
CA ILE A 96 0.06 -5.88 7.09
C ILE A 96 -0.60 -4.56 6.68
N LYS A 97 0.21 -3.65 6.13
CA LYS A 97 -0.28 -2.41 5.50
C LYS A 97 -0.89 -2.73 4.14
N SER A 98 -2.21 -2.89 4.09
CA SER A 98 -2.96 -3.08 2.84
C SER A 98 -4.12 -2.09 2.75
N PRO A 99 -4.21 -1.27 1.70
CA PRO A 99 -5.32 -0.35 1.54
C PRO A 99 -6.57 -1.10 1.05
N THR A 100 -7.62 -1.07 1.87
CA THR A 100 -8.96 -1.54 1.51
C THR A 100 -9.79 -0.37 1.00
N VAL A 101 -10.35 -0.52 -0.20
CA VAL A 101 -11.08 0.56 -0.88
C VAL A 101 -12.57 0.31 -0.84
N TYR A 102 -13.31 1.28 -0.33
CA TYR A 102 -14.76 1.31 -0.31
C TYR A 102 -15.29 2.41 -1.21
N ILE A 103 -16.21 2.08 -2.11
CA ILE A 103 -16.97 3.06 -2.90
C ILE A 103 -18.46 2.85 -2.66
N ARG A 104 -19.15 3.90 -2.17
CA ARG A 104 -20.57 3.84 -1.77
C ARG A 104 -20.89 2.68 -0.80
N GLY A 105 -19.95 2.36 0.10
CA GLY A 105 -20.09 1.30 1.10
C GLY A 105 -19.80 -0.12 0.59
N MET A 106 -19.41 -0.28 -0.67
CA MET A 106 -18.96 -1.55 -1.24
C MET A 106 -17.43 -1.59 -1.26
N GLY A 107 -16.81 -2.60 -0.65
CA GLY A 107 -15.36 -2.77 -0.62
C GLY A 107 -14.97 -4.20 -0.25
N GLN A 108 -13.72 -4.39 0.11
CA GLN A 108 -13.13 -5.64 0.60
C GLN A 108 -12.84 -5.47 2.09
N ALA A 109 -13.35 -6.37 2.92
CA ALA A 109 -13.14 -6.24 4.37
C ALA A 109 -11.85 -6.92 4.84
N ASP A 110 -11.40 -7.93 4.09
CA ASP A 110 -10.22 -8.75 4.41
C ASP A 110 -9.37 -8.99 3.17
N PHE A 111 -8.05 -8.86 3.29
CA PHE A 111 -7.10 -8.93 2.17
C PHE A 111 -6.71 -10.36 1.79
N ILE A 112 -7.17 -11.37 2.54
CA ILE A 112 -6.92 -12.80 2.30
C ILE A 112 -7.19 -13.21 0.85
N ILE A 113 -6.44 -14.20 0.36
CA ILE A 113 -6.47 -14.56 -1.07
C ILE A 113 -7.81 -15.14 -1.55
N VAL A 114 -8.67 -15.56 -0.64
CA VAL A 114 -9.99 -16.14 -0.95
C VAL A 114 -11.12 -15.11 -1.05
N GLU A 115 -10.84 -13.83 -0.75
CA GLU A 115 -11.79 -12.72 -0.88
C GLU A 115 -11.42 -11.82 -2.06
N ASP A 116 -12.38 -11.59 -2.95
CA ASP A 116 -12.21 -10.72 -4.10
C ASP A 116 -12.71 -9.29 -3.80
N PRO A 117 -11.99 -8.23 -4.22
CA PRO A 117 -12.42 -6.86 -3.98
C PRO A 117 -13.71 -6.51 -4.72
N ALA A 118 -14.55 -5.68 -4.10
CA ALA A 118 -15.72 -5.12 -4.77
C ALA A 118 -15.40 -3.88 -5.63
N VAL A 119 -14.22 -3.28 -5.44
CA VAL A 119 -13.69 -2.12 -6.17
C VAL A 119 -12.42 -2.52 -6.89
N GLY A 120 -12.41 -2.41 -8.22
CA GLY A 120 -11.25 -2.79 -9.02
C GLY A 120 -10.26 -1.65 -9.11
N ILE A 121 -8.98 -1.92 -8.84
CA ILE A 121 -7.89 -0.96 -9.09
C ILE A 121 -7.18 -1.34 -10.38
N TYR A 122 -6.90 -0.33 -11.20
CA TYR A 122 -6.21 -0.47 -12.48
C TYR A 122 -4.98 0.44 -12.49
N LEU A 123 -3.84 -0.08 -12.95
CA LEU A 123 -2.65 0.70 -13.24
C LEU A 123 -2.34 0.59 -14.74
N ASP A 124 -2.38 1.72 -15.45
CA ASP A 124 -2.18 1.77 -16.90
C ASP A 124 -3.07 0.77 -17.66
N GLY A 125 -4.31 0.59 -17.17
CA GLY A 125 -5.30 -0.32 -17.75
C GLY A 125 -5.22 -1.78 -17.29
N VAL A 126 -4.18 -2.18 -16.55
CA VAL A 126 -4.02 -3.52 -15.97
C VAL A 126 -4.77 -3.60 -14.65
N PHE A 127 -5.62 -4.62 -14.50
CA PHE A 127 -6.30 -4.91 -13.23
C PHE A 127 -5.32 -5.48 -12.19
N THR A 128 -5.35 -4.92 -10.98
CA THR A 128 -4.63 -5.42 -9.81
C THR A 128 -5.58 -6.27 -8.97
N GLY A 129 -5.32 -7.57 -8.87
CA GLY A 129 -6.18 -8.54 -8.18
C GLY A 129 -6.15 -8.44 -6.66
N ARG A 130 -5.03 -8.04 -6.08
CA ARG A 130 -4.82 -7.95 -4.63
C ARG A 130 -4.23 -6.61 -4.25
N MET A 131 -4.71 -6.06 -3.14
CA MET A 131 -4.33 -4.70 -2.70
C MET A 131 -3.02 -4.66 -1.90
N VAL A 132 -2.61 -5.80 -1.36
CA VAL A 132 -1.39 -5.92 -0.55
C VAL A 132 -0.13 -5.69 -1.38
N GLY A 133 0.84 -4.96 -0.81
CA GLY A 133 2.17 -4.75 -1.39
C GLY A 133 2.22 -3.90 -2.67
N ASN A 134 1.12 -3.28 -3.08
CA ASN A 134 1.12 -2.60 -4.37
C ASN A 134 2.11 -1.44 -4.46
N ALA A 135 2.84 -1.45 -5.57
CA ALA A 135 3.75 -0.42 -6.05
C ALA A 135 3.08 0.94 -6.38
N PHE A 136 1.90 1.28 -5.85
CA PHE A 136 1.24 2.54 -6.20
C PHE A 136 2.08 3.76 -5.82
N ASP A 137 2.87 3.65 -4.75
CA ASP A 137 3.80 4.68 -4.31
C ASP A 137 4.99 4.89 -5.28
N LEU A 138 5.21 3.98 -6.23
CA LEU A 138 6.23 4.08 -7.29
C LEU A 138 5.77 4.82 -8.53
N VAL A 139 4.47 5.01 -8.69
CA VAL A 139 3.91 5.49 -9.95
C VAL A 139 4.05 7.01 -9.99
N ASP A 140 4.80 7.52 -10.98
CA ASP A 140 4.70 8.93 -11.36
C ASP A 140 3.35 9.14 -12.05
N VAL A 141 2.36 9.51 -11.24
CA VAL A 141 0.96 9.61 -11.63
C VAL A 141 0.77 10.82 -12.54
N GLU A 142 0.09 10.61 -13.66
CA GLU A 142 -0.46 11.69 -14.48
C GLU A 142 -1.82 12.10 -13.93
N ARG A 143 -2.67 11.10 -13.64
CA ARG A 143 -3.98 11.29 -13.00
C ARG A 143 -4.51 10.01 -12.37
N ILE A 144 -5.44 10.17 -11.43
CA ILE A 144 -6.28 9.09 -10.88
C ILE A 144 -7.73 9.36 -11.26
N GLU A 145 -8.38 8.39 -11.88
CA GLU A 145 -9.78 8.43 -12.28
C GLU A 145 -10.59 7.49 -11.37
N VAL A 146 -11.59 8.01 -10.67
CA VAL A 146 -12.43 7.26 -9.75
C VAL A 146 -13.84 7.15 -10.33
N LEU A 147 -14.21 5.95 -10.75
CA LEU A 147 -15.53 5.62 -11.29
C LEU A 147 -16.44 5.05 -10.20
N ARG A 148 -17.54 5.74 -9.91
CA ARG A 148 -18.43 5.39 -8.78
C ARG A 148 -19.68 4.64 -9.22
N GLY A 149 -19.87 3.46 -8.65
CA GLY A 149 -20.94 2.52 -9.00
C GLY A 149 -20.49 1.51 -10.06
N PRO A 150 -21.33 0.50 -10.36
CA PRO A 150 -20.93 -0.68 -11.13
C PRO A 150 -20.23 -0.37 -12.47
N GLN A 151 -19.04 -0.93 -12.70
CA GLN A 151 -18.26 -0.77 -13.95
C GLN A 151 -18.03 -2.07 -14.74
N GLY A 152 -18.85 -3.09 -14.49
CA GLY A 152 -18.66 -4.44 -15.05
C GLY A 152 -18.64 -4.53 -16.59
N THR A 153 -19.19 -3.55 -17.31
CA THR A 153 -19.21 -3.56 -18.77
C THR A 153 -17.89 -3.18 -19.43
N LEU A 154 -17.06 -2.35 -18.80
CA LEU A 154 -15.82 -1.83 -19.41
C LEU A 154 -14.56 -2.17 -18.60
N PHE A 155 -14.70 -2.37 -17.29
CA PHE A 155 -13.59 -2.75 -16.42
C PHE A 155 -13.64 -4.24 -16.04
N GLY A 156 -14.81 -4.89 -16.16
CA GLY A 156 -14.94 -6.33 -15.98
C GLY A 156 -15.13 -6.74 -14.51
N ARG A 157 -14.49 -7.85 -14.11
CA ARG A 157 -14.68 -8.47 -12.79
C ARG A 157 -14.39 -7.48 -11.65
N ASN A 158 -14.97 -7.72 -10.47
CA ASN A 158 -14.58 -7.05 -9.21
C ASN A 158 -14.78 -5.52 -9.20
N THR A 159 -15.76 -5.01 -9.96
CA THR A 159 -16.09 -3.57 -10.04
C THR A 159 -17.54 -3.24 -9.68
N ILE A 160 -18.12 -3.94 -8.71
CA ILE A 160 -19.50 -3.75 -8.27
C ILE A 160 -19.66 -2.38 -7.58
N GLY A 161 -18.72 -2.01 -6.72
CA GLY A 161 -18.68 -0.71 -6.05
C GLY A 161 -18.19 0.42 -6.97
N GLY A 162 -17.31 0.09 -7.90
CA GLY A 162 -16.67 1.05 -8.80
C GLY A 162 -15.31 0.57 -9.29
N ALA A 163 -14.54 1.51 -9.82
CA ALA A 163 -13.15 1.29 -10.21
C ALA A 163 -12.29 2.52 -9.92
N VAL A 164 -11.03 2.30 -9.58
CA VAL A 164 -9.98 3.32 -9.45
C VAL A 164 -8.95 3.04 -10.54
N ASN A 165 -8.78 3.98 -11.47
CA ASN A 165 -7.85 3.85 -12.59
C ASN A 165 -6.71 4.85 -12.41
N VAL A 166 -5.52 4.33 -12.13
CA VAL A 166 -4.27 5.07 -11.99
C VAL A 166 -3.59 5.10 -13.34
N VAL A 167 -3.39 6.30 -13.89
CA VAL A 167 -2.71 6.53 -15.17
C VAL A 167 -1.35 7.14 -14.88
N SER A 168 -0.28 6.45 -15.27
CA SER A 168 1.09 6.95 -15.13
C SER A 168 1.44 7.92 -16.26
N LYS A 169 2.38 8.84 -15.98
CA LYS A 169 2.98 9.68 -17.04
C LYS A 169 3.78 8.78 -17.98
N LYS A 170 3.42 8.81 -19.27
CA LYS A 170 4.15 8.07 -20.29
C LYS A 170 5.55 8.63 -20.53
N PRO A 171 6.50 7.81 -20.99
CA PRO A 171 7.80 8.31 -21.44
C PRO A 171 7.62 9.23 -22.66
N GLY A 172 8.28 10.40 -22.61
CA GLY A 172 8.20 11.43 -23.64
C GLY A 172 9.48 11.56 -24.48
N THR A 173 9.41 12.37 -25.54
CA THR A 173 10.53 12.69 -26.44
C THR A 173 11.29 13.95 -26.05
N GLU A 174 11.01 14.49 -24.86
CA GLU A 174 11.74 15.60 -24.26
C GLU A 174 12.40 15.18 -22.95
N PHE A 175 13.57 15.73 -22.65
CA PHE A 175 14.22 15.46 -21.37
C PHE A 175 13.46 16.17 -20.24
N ASP A 176 13.09 15.42 -19.20
CA ASP A 176 12.45 15.91 -17.99
C ASP A 176 13.11 15.22 -16.79
N ALA A 177 13.28 15.96 -15.69
CA ALA A 177 13.78 15.40 -14.45
C ALA A 177 13.12 16.09 -13.26
N THR A 178 12.53 15.30 -12.38
CA THR A 178 11.87 15.74 -11.16
C THR A 178 12.56 15.14 -9.95
N PHE A 179 12.84 15.96 -8.95
CA PHE A 179 13.43 15.56 -7.68
C PHE A 179 12.52 16.03 -6.55
N ARG A 180 12.16 15.12 -5.65
CA ARG A 180 11.37 15.40 -4.45
C ARG A 180 12.13 14.92 -3.24
N LEU A 181 12.20 15.78 -2.23
CA LEU A 181 12.70 15.46 -0.91
C LEU A 181 11.63 15.88 0.10
N ALA A 182 11.32 15.00 1.04
CA ALA A 182 10.43 15.33 2.16
C ALA A 182 11.08 14.93 3.48
N VAL A 183 10.82 15.72 4.51
CA VAL A 183 11.16 15.41 5.89
C VAL A 183 9.95 15.74 6.77
N GLY A 184 9.69 14.97 7.82
CA GLY A 184 8.47 15.11 8.62
C GLY A 184 8.58 14.65 10.06
N GLU A 185 7.43 14.53 10.72
CA GLU A 185 7.32 13.94 12.06
C GLU A 185 7.67 12.43 12.02
N GLU A 186 7.93 11.84 13.19
CA GLU A 186 8.29 10.41 13.31
C GLU A 186 9.50 10.04 12.43
N GLY A 187 10.52 10.91 12.38
CA GLY A 187 11.73 10.65 11.59
C GLY A 187 11.47 10.47 10.09
N HIS A 188 10.32 10.94 9.58
CA HIS A 188 9.97 10.74 8.18
C HIS A 188 11.00 11.37 7.25
N GLU A 189 11.55 10.58 6.34
CA GLU A 189 12.45 10.98 5.28
C GLU A 189 12.03 10.33 3.97
N GLU A 190 11.88 11.13 2.91
CA GLU A 190 11.53 10.63 1.57
C GLU A 190 12.45 11.27 0.53
N ALA A 191 12.94 10.45 -0.39
CA ALA A 191 13.57 10.90 -1.61
C ALA A 191 12.95 10.19 -2.81
N ARG A 192 12.47 10.96 -3.79
CA ARG A 192 11.97 10.45 -5.06
C ARG A 192 12.63 11.18 -6.21
N VAL A 193 13.08 10.41 -7.20
CA VAL A 193 13.69 10.93 -8.42
C VAL A 193 12.99 10.30 -9.60
N THR A 194 12.55 11.15 -10.54
CA THR A 194 12.02 10.72 -11.83
C THR A 194 12.81 11.38 -12.93
N ILE A 195 13.24 10.59 -13.92
CA ILE A 195 13.99 11.06 -15.07
C ILE A 195 13.35 10.49 -16.34
N ASN A 196 12.98 11.37 -17.26
CA ASN A 196 12.62 11.04 -18.62
C ASN A 196 13.76 11.37 -19.57
N VAL A 197 14.15 10.41 -20.39
CA VAL A 197 15.20 10.55 -21.40
C VAL A 197 14.62 10.25 -22.78
N PRO A 198 14.76 11.17 -23.75
CA PRO A 198 14.38 10.87 -25.13
C PRO A 198 15.30 9.82 -25.73
N LEU A 199 14.70 8.80 -26.37
CA LEU A 199 15.40 7.70 -27.02
C LEU A 199 15.19 7.78 -28.54
N GLY A 200 15.47 8.96 -29.10
CA GLY A 200 15.19 9.30 -30.51
C GLY A 200 14.03 10.29 -30.62
N GLU A 201 13.44 10.38 -31.81
CA GLU A 201 12.38 11.37 -32.11
C GLU A 201 10.98 10.92 -31.70
N GLN A 202 10.78 9.60 -31.49
CA GLN A 202 9.45 8.99 -31.29
C GLN A 202 9.37 8.11 -30.04
N PHE A 203 10.49 7.89 -29.36
CA PHE A 203 10.61 7.03 -28.19
C PHE A 203 11.18 7.79 -27.00
N GLY A 204 10.78 7.37 -25.81
CA GLY A 204 11.34 7.81 -24.55
C GLY A 204 11.56 6.65 -23.59
N GLY A 205 12.40 6.91 -22.60
CA GLY A 205 12.51 6.07 -21.41
C GLY A 205 12.27 6.91 -20.16
N ARG A 206 11.47 6.41 -19.22
CA ARG A 206 11.21 7.04 -17.93
C ARG A 206 11.66 6.11 -16.82
N LEU A 207 12.42 6.62 -15.85
CA LEU A 207 12.83 5.90 -14.66
C LEU A 207 12.39 6.70 -13.45
N THR A 208 11.62 6.08 -12.56
CA THR A 208 11.30 6.58 -11.23
C THR A 208 11.95 5.68 -10.19
N ALA A 209 12.60 6.26 -9.21
CA ALA A 209 13.11 5.56 -8.04
C ALA A 209 12.73 6.35 -6.79
N PHE A 210 12.41 5.65 -5.71
CA PHE A 210 12.12 6.28 -4.42
C PHE A 210 12.65 5.46 -3.26
N SER A 211 12.84 6.15 -2.14
CA SER A 211 13.10 5.60 -0.82
C SER A 211 12.29 6.43 0.18
N ARG A 212 11.63 5.76 1.12
CA ARG A 212 10.87 6.40 2.19
C ARG A 212 11.09 5.63 3.48
N GLU A 213 11.51 6.36 4.49
CA GLU A 213 11.67 5.87 5.85
C GLU A 213 10.75 6.67 6.78
N ARG A 214 10.17 6.00 7.78
CA ARG A 214 9.48 6.63 8.91
C ARG A 214 9.60 5.73 10.12
N ASP A 215 9.89 6.32 11.27
CA ASP A 215 9.90 5.65 12.56
C ASP A 215 8.52 5.05 12.90
N GLY A 216 8.50 4.13 13.86
CA GLY A 216 7.27 3.48 14.28
C GLY A 216 6.48 4.35 15.25
N TYR A 217 5.15 4.33 15.13
CA TYR A 217 4.29 5.12 16.03
C TYR A 217 4.02 4.41 17.36
N VAL A 218 4.47 3.17 17.55
CA VAL A 218 4.36 2.44 18.83
C VAL A 218 5.73 1.98 19.32
N LYS A 219 6.14 2.44 20.51
CA LYS A 219 7.45 2.11 21.10
C LYS A 219 7.39 0.86 21.97
N ALA A 220 8.20 -0.15 21.66
CA ALA A 220 8.35 -1.32 22.52
C ALA A 220 9.56 -1.12 23.46
N GLN A 221 9.33 -0.50 24.63
CA GLN A 221 10.35 0.01 25.55
C GLN A 221 11.29 -1.07 26.14
N GLN A 222 10.94 -2.35 26.02
CA GLN A 222 11.77 -3.46 26.49
C GLN A 222 12.72 -4.01 25.42
N TYR A 223 12.59 -3.55 24.18
CA TYR A 223 13.50 -3.86 23.09
C TYR A 223 14.42 -2.65 22.86
N ASP A 224 15.65 -2.93 22.45
CA ASP A 224 16.57 -1.87 22.05
C ASP A 224 16.13 -1.32 20.69
N ASP A 225 15.79 -0.02 20.66
CA ASP A 225 15.48 0.76 19.45
C ASP A 225 14.45 0.09 18.50
N TYR A 226 13.36 -0.45 19.07
CA TYR A 226 12.32 -1.13 18.30
C TYR A 226 10.96 -0.46 18.43
N GLU A 227 10.40 -0.10 17.28
CA GLU A 227 9.10 0.57 17.16
C GLU A 227 8.25 -0.13 16.11
N LEU A 228 6.95 -0.27 16.39
CA LEU A 228 5.96 -0.89 15.52
C LEU A 228 5.30 0.14 14.61
N GLY A 229 4.93 -0.30 13.41
CA GLY A 229 4.29 0.53 12.39
C GLY A 229 5.23 1.44 11.61
N SER A 230 6.54 1.17 11.64
CA SER A 230 7.54 1.90 10.86
C SER A 230 7.37 1.66 9.36
N GLU A 231 7.95 2.52 8.53
CA GLU A 231 8.05 2.36 7.08
C GLU A 231 9.51 2.32 6.70
N ASP A 232 9.89 1.33 5.89
CA ASP A 232 11.19 1.27 5.23
C ASP A 232 10.95 0.69 3.84
N VAL A 233 10.65 1.57 2.89
CA VAL A 233 10.20 1.21 1.55
C VAL A 233 11.12 1.83 0.52
N TRP A 234 11.58 1.01 -0.41
CA TRP A 234 12.23 1.49 -1.62
C TRP A 234 11.70 0.77 -2.86
N GLY A 235 11.91 1.39 -4.01
CA GLY A 235 11.64 0.70 -5.26
C GLY A 235 12.01 1.50 -6.49
N LEU A 236 11.71 0.92 -7.64
CA LEU A 236 11.91 1.52 -8.94
C LEU A 236 10.79 1.17 -9.92
N ARG A 237 10.53 2.08 -10.87
CA ARG A 237 9.67 1.86 -12.03
C ARG A 237 10.41 2.31 -13.28
N LEU A 238 10.58 1.40 -14.22
CA LEU A 238 11.14 1.66 -15.56
C LEU A 238 10.02 1.62 -16.58
N GLN A 239 9.98 2.60 -17.48
CA GLN A 239 9.07 2.63 -18.62
C GLN A 239 9.88 2.90 -19.90
N LEU A 240 9.53 2.20 -20.97
CA LEU A 240 10.05 2.42 -22.31
C LEU A 240 8.87 2.45 -23.25
N GLY A 241 8.72 3.52 -24.04
CA GLY A 241 7.54 3.64 -24.87
C GLY A 241 7.66 4.69 -25.96
N GLY A 242 6.79 4.59 -26.94
CA GLY A 242 6.80 5.47 -28.09
C GLY A 242 6.09 4.93 -29.33
N ALA A 243 6.07 5.74 -30.37
CA ALA A 243 5.57 5.35 -31.68
C ALA A 243 6.64 4.57 -32.46
N ILE A 244 6.31 3.34 -32.89
CA ILE A 244 7.11 2.56 -33.86
C ILE A 244 6.87 3.09 -35.28
N SER A 245 5.64 3.51 -35.56
CA SER A 245 5.22 4.15 -36.82
C SER A 245 4.07 5.12 -36.55
N GLU A 246 3.60 5.83 -37.58
CA GLU A 246 2.47 6.77 -37.48
C GLU A 246 1.17 6.15 -36.93
N ASN A 247 1.06 4.83 -36.95
CA ASN A 247 -0.14 4.10 -36.56
C ASN A 247 0.12 3.02 -35.51
N LEU A 248 1.34 2.82 -35.03
CA LEU A 248 1.68 1.78 -34.06
C LEU A 248 2.50 2.39 -32.93
N SER A 249 2.04 2.26 -31.69
CA SER A 249 2.82 2.56 -30.50
C SER A 249 2.94 1.35 -29.59
N VAL A 250 4.03 1.32 -28.83
CA VAL A 250 4.32 0.28 -27.85
C VAL A 250 4.80 0.96 -26.59
N ASP A 251 4.24 0.55 -25.45
CA ASP A 251 4.59 0.99 -24.12
C ASP A 251 4.90 -0.24 -23.26
N PHE A 252 6.08 -0.28 -22.66
CA PHE A 252 6.52 -1.30 -21.71
C PHE A 252 6.78 -0.65 -20.36
N ALA A 253 6.35 -1.30 -19.28
CA ALA A 253 6.65 -0.91 -17.91
C ALA A 253 7.11 -2.12 -17.09
N TYR A 254 8.05 -1.87 -16.18
CA TYR A 254 8.49 -2.78 -15.14
C TYR A 254 8.51 -2.01 -13.81
N ASP A 255 8.01 -2.62 -12.74
CA ASP A 255 8.09 -2.09 -11.38
C ASP A 255 8.57 -3.15 -10.39
N TYR A 256 9.30 -2.69 -9.38
CA TYR A 256 9.75 -3.48 -8.23
C TYR A 256 9.74 -2.59 -6.98
N SER A 257 9.14 -3.07 -5.89
CA SER A 257 9.21 -2.46 -4.55
C SER A 257 9.50 -3.50 -3.49
N LYS A 258 10.18 -3.06 -2.44
CA LYS A 258 10.39 -3.82 -1.22
C LYS A 258 10.07 -2.96 0.01
N ASP A 259 9.34 -3.51 0.96
CA ASP A 259 9.02 -2.91 2.26
C ASP A 259 9.48 -3.84 3.38
N THR A 260 10.40 -3.36 4.21
CA THR A 260 10.93 -4.05 5.41
C THR A 260 10.59 -3.32 6.71
N GLY A 261 9.62 -2.40 6.67
CA GLY A 261 9.09 -1.73 7.85
C GLY A 261 8.47 -2.70 8.84
N THR A 262 8.28 -2.28 10.09
CA THR A 262 7.62 -3.11 11.10
C THR A 262 6.11 -3.12 10.87
N PRO A 263 5.43 -4.24 11.16
CA PRO A 263 3.99 -4.33 11.00
C PRO A 263 3.27 -3.32 11.90
N GLY A 264 2.08 -2.90 11.47
CA GLY A 264 1.26 -1.95 12.20
C GLY A 264 0.82 -2.48 13.58
N ALA A 265 0.64 -1.56 14.53
CA ALA A 265 0.09 -1.90 15.82
C ALA A 265 -1.41 -2.20 15.71
N ALA A 266 -1.80 -3.44 15.98
CA ALA A 266 -3.15 -3.94 15.71
C ALA A 266 -4.22 -3.43 16.69
N VAL A 267 -3.81 -3.16 17.93
CA VAL A 267 -4.67 -2.68 18.99
C VAL A 267 -4.00 -1.49 19.68
N PRO A 268 -4.76 -0.45 20.06
CA PRO A 268 -4.22 0.59 20.92
C PRO A 268 -3.71 -0.06 22.21
N LEU A 269 -2.46 0.24 22.59
CA LEU A 269 -1.80 -0.33 23.78
C LEU A 269 -2.51 0.02 25.10
N ALA A 270 -3.40 1.01 25.04
CA ALA A 270 -4.32 1.44 26.09
C ALA A 270 -5.38 0.36 26.40
N GLY A 271 -4.97 -0.82 26.86
CA GLY A 271 -5.92 -1.91 26.98
C GLY A 271 -5.43 -3.27 27.42
N ILE A 272 -4.21 -3.45 27.93
CA ILE A 272 -3.78 -4.74 28.50
C ILE A 272 -4.65 -5.03 29.75
N GLY A 273 -5.79 -5.70 29.54
CA GLY A 273 -6.86 -5.97 30.52
C GLY A 273 -8.29 -5.67 30.04
N PHE A 274 -8.44 -5.04 28.86
CA PHE A 274 -9.69 -4.54 28.27
C PHE A 274 -9.78 -4.97 26.81
N PHE A 275 -10.97 -5.35 26.33
CA PHE A 275 -11.21 -5.65 24.91
C PHE A 275 -11.95 -4.46 24.29
N ASN A 276 -11.46 -3.88 23.19
CA ASN A 276 -12.05 -2.71 22.52
C ASN A 276 -12.25 -1.46 23.42
N GLY A 277 -11.31 -1.13 24.30
CA GLY A 277 -11.39 0.05 25.15
C GLY A 277 -12.60 0.06 26.12
N GLN A 278 -13.32 -1.06 26.22
CA GLN A 278 -14.46 -1.26 27.11
C GLN A 278 -14.07 -2.33 28.14
N GLN A 279 -14.36 -2.04 29.40
CA GLN A 279 -14.41 -3.06 30.43
C GLN A 279 -15.50 -4.05 30.01
N ALA A 280 -15.15 -5.31 29.73
CA ALA A 280 -16.15 -6.34 29.42
C ALA A 280 -17.11 -6.47 30.62
N ALA A 281 -18.25 -5.78 30.54
CA ALA A 281 -19.22 -5.71 31.60
C ALA A 281 -20.14 -6.94 31.52
N GLY A 282 -19.79 -7.98 32.27
CA GLY A 282 -20.63 -9.15 32.51
C GLY A 282 -20.48 -9.60 33.97
N PRO A 283 -21.49 -10.27 34.56
CA PRO A 283 -21.42 -10.71 35.96
C PRO A 283 -20.35 -11.80 36.06
N GLY A 284 -19.12 -11.44 36.42
CA GLY A 284 -18.04 -12.42 36.57
C GLY A 284 -16.60 -11.92 36.57
N ALA A 285 -16.21 -10.88 35.82
CA ALA A 285 -14.87 -10.27 35.98
C ALA A 285 -14.66 -9.00 35.11
N PRO A 286 -14.00 -7.96 35.63
CA PRO A 286 -13.09 -7.16 34.81
C PRO A 286 -11.88 -8.03 34.45
N GLY A 287 -11.52 -8.17 33.17
CA GLY A 287 -10.29 -8.88 32.76
C GLY A 287 -10.38 -10.41 32.70
N ALA A 288 -11.45 -11.00 32.14
CA ALA A 288 -11.55 -12.45 31.99
C ALA A 288 -10.44 -13.07 31.12
N PHE A 289 -10.01 -12.39 30.05
CA PHE A 289 -8.92 -12.85 29.17
C PHE A 289 -7.58 -12.84 29.91
N GLY A 290 -7.16 -11.69 30.43
CA GLY A 290 -5.91 -11.56 31.19
C GLY A 290 -5.86 -12.48 32.42
N ASN A 291 -6.94 -12.57 33.21
CA ASN A 291 -7.01 -13.46 34.36
C ASN A 291 -6.94 -14.95 33.95
N PHE A 292 -7.58 -15.33 32.85
CA PHE A 292 -7.49 -16.70 32.33
C PHE A 292 -6.06 -17.05 31.94
N TRP A 293 -5.39 -16.19 31.17
CA TRP A 293 -4.01 -16.44 30.72
C TRP A 293 -2.99 -16.37 31.86
N ASN A 294 -3.22 -15.49 32.83
CA ASN A 294 -2.42 -15.41 34.06
C ASN A 294 -2.39 -16.71 34.86
N VAL A 295 -3.40 -17.59 34.73
CA VAL A 295 -3.41 -18.91 35.39
C VAL A 295 -2.44 -19.88 34.73
N PHE A 296 -2.13 -19.72 33.46
CA PHE A 296 -1.31 -20.65 32.70
C PHE A 296 0.15 -20.18 32.56
N TRP A 297 0.38 -18.87 32.40
CA TRP A 297 1.68 -18.36 31.95
C TRP A 297 2.51 -17.65 33.02
N SER A 298 1.88 -17.09 34.06
CA SER A 298 2.60 -16.26 35.03
C SER A 298 3.54 -17.02 35.97
N GLY A 299 3.42 -18.35 36.05
CA GLY A 299 4.09 -19.18 37.06
C GLY A 299 3.64 -18.93 38.51
N ASP A 300 2.88 -17.85 38.77
CA ASP A 300 2.26 -17.51 40.05
C ASP A 300 0.84 -16.91 39.82
N PRO A 301 -0.14 -17.77 39.46
CA PRO A 301 -1.52 -17.37 39.20
C PRO A 301 -2.15 -16.59 40.35
N GLY A 302 -1.77 -16.94 41.59
CA GLY A 302 -2.31 -16.34 42.80
C GLY A 302 -2.04 -14.84 42.85
N SER A 303 -0.79 -14.44 42.56
CA SER A 303 -0.42 -13.02 42.51
C SER A 303 -1.21 -12.25 41.45
N CYS A 304 -1.42 -12.85 40.27
CA CYS A 304 -2.06 -12.21 39.12
C CYS A 304 -3.58 -12.07 39.21
N THR A 305 -4.21 -12.63 40.25
CA THR A 305 -5.64 -12.41 40.56
C THR A 305 -5.90 -11.19 41.45
N THR A 306 -4.83 -10.49 41.89
CA THR A 306 -4.92 -9.32 42.76
C THR A 306 -4.55 -8.03 42.01
N PRO A 307 -5.20 -6.88 42.31
CA PRO A 307 -4.83 -5.60 41.71
C PRO A 307 -3.36 -5.23 41.94
N THR A 308 -2.81 -5.56 43.12
CA THR A 308 -1.41 -5.32 43.44
C THR A 308 -0.49 -6.15 42.55
N GLY A 309 -0.73 -7.46 42.42
CA GLY A 309 0.09 -8.33 41.57
C GLY A 309 0.03 -7.93 40.09
N GLN A 310 -1.14 -7.60 39.56
CA GLN A 310 -1.29 -7.11 38.18
C GLN A 310 -0.56 -5.78 37.91
N ALA A 311 -0.26 -5.00 38.95
CA ALA A 311 0.46 -3.74 38.86
C ALA A 311 1.98 -3.88 39.14
N THR A 312 2.44 -4.99 39.73
CA THR A 312 3.84 -5.12 40.19
C THR A 312 4.56 -6.37 39.71
N ASN A 313 3.85 -7.42 39.30
CA ASN A 313 4.47 -8.67 38.87
C ASN A 313 4.55 -8.70 37.33
N PRO A 314 5.75 -8.59 36.74
CA PRO A 314 5.94 -8.56 35.28
C PRO A 314 5.61 -9.89 34.58
N ALA A 315 5.33 -10.97 35.33
CA ALA A 315 4.81 -12.21 34.79
C ALA A 315 3.27 -12.19 34.61
N CYS A 316 2.59 -11.13 35.07
CA CYS A 316 1.14 -11.01 34.94
C CYS A 316 0.74 -10.12 33.75
N TYR A 317 -0.20 -10.60 32.96
CA TYR A 317 -1.03 -9.77 32.10
C TYR A 317 -1.77 -8.72 32.96
N GLY A 318 -1.52 -7.43 32.71
CA GLY A 318 -2.13 -6.34 33.46
C GLY A 318 -1.36 -5.01 33.38
N PRO A 319 -1.72 -4.02 34.23
CA PRO A 319 -1.15 -2.67 34.23
C PRO A 319 0.37 -2.58 34.42
N VAL A 320 1.04 -3.66 34.86
CA VAL A 320 2.51 -3.71 34.99
C VAL A 320 3.24 -3.40 33.66
N HIS A 321 2.61 -3.65 32.51
CA HIS A 321 3.16 -3.33 31.19
C HIS A 321 2.66 -1.99 30.61
N ASN A 322 1.73 -1.33 31.30
CA ASN A 322 1.22 -0.02 30.88
C ASN A 322 2.23 1.07 31.26
N THR A 323 2.61 1.89 30.28
CA THR A 323 3.53 3.03 30.46
C THR A 323 2.81 4.32 30.86
N GLY A 324 1.48 4.37 30.69
CA GLY A 324 0.67 5.58 30.73
C GLY A 324 0.64 6.35 29.41
N ASP A 325 1.37 5.88 28.39
CA ASP A 325 1.36 6.37 27.02
C ASP A 325 0.67 5.34 26.12
N ASP A 326 -0.36 5.77 25.41
CA ASP A 326 -1.15 4.91 24.50
C ASP A 326 -0.31 4.40 23.30
N TYR A 327 0.89 4.96 23.11
CA TYR A 327 1.84 4.66 22.05
C TYR A 327 3.14 4.01 22.56
N ALA A 328 3.18 3.51 23.82
CA ALA A 328 4.35 2.80 24.33
C ALA A 328 4.01 1.59 25.22
N SER A 329 4.70 0.47 25.01
CA SER A 329 4.52 -0.79 25.76
C SER A 329 5.79 -1.20 26.51
N ASN A 330 5.63 -1.67 27.75
CA ASN A 330 6.67 -2.32 28.54
C ASN A 330 6.60 -3.86 28.47
N SER A 331 5.94 -4.43 27.46
CA SER A 331 5.92 -5.88 27.27
C SER A 331 7.14 -6.36 26.48
N VAL A 332 7.66 -7.53 26.85
CA VAL A 332 8.61 -8.31 26.02
C VAL A 332 7.84 -9.45 25.39
N PHE A 333 7.67 -9.44 24.08
CA PHE A 333 7.07 -10.57 23.36
C PHE A 333 8.09 -11.71 23.36
N THR A 334 7.72 -12.86 23.93
CA THR A 334 8.60 -14.02 24.01
C THR A 334 7.98 -15.26 23.38
N ASP A 335 8.81 -16.06 22.71
CA ASP A 335 8.44 -17.40 22.24
C ASP A 335 8.24 -18.37 23.43
N PHE A 336 7.87 -19.62 23.13
CA PHE A 336 7.67 -20.66 24.15
C PHE A 336 8.95 -21.01 24.94
N ASP A 337 10.12 -20.75 24.37
CA ASP A 337 11.42 -20.98 25.02
C ASP A 337 11.86 -19.75 25.83
N GLY A 338 11.07 -18.67 25.84
CA GLY A 338 11.34 -17.42 26.54
C GLY A 338 12.30 -16.49 25.80
N ASN A 339 12.57 -16.73 24.52
CA ASN A 339 13.41 -15.84 23.71
C ASN A 339 12.57 -14.65 23.23
N PRO A 340 13.09 -13.41 23.28
CA PRO A 340 12.42 -12.26 22.69
C PRO A 340 12.17 -12.46 21.20
N VAL A 341 10.95 -12.16 20.75
CA VAL A 341 10.56 -12.16 19.34
C VAL A 341 10.17 -10.75 18.94
N GLN A 342 10.63 -10.28 17.79
CA GLN A 342 10.25 -8.99 17.22
C GLN A 342 9.25 -9.23 16.10
N ALA A 343 8.22 -8.38 16.02
CA ALA A 343 7.35 -8.35 14.86
C ALA A 343 8.16 -8.00 13.61
N ASN A 344 7.87 -8.65 12.49
CA ASN A 344 8.65 -8.47 11.28
C ASN A 344 7.72 -8.56 10.07
N GLN A 345 8.04 -7.79 9.05
CA GLN A 345 7.35 -7.79 7.78
C GLN A 345 8.39 -7.66 6.66
N ASP A 346 8.24 -8.45 5.62
CA ASP A 346 8.99 -8.31 4.36
C ASP A 346 7.98 -8.46 3.23
N ILE A 347 7.80 -7.41 2.44
CA ILE A 347 6.89 -7.39 1.29
C ILE A 347 7.73 -7.10 0.06
N GLU A 348 7.74 -8.01 -0.90
CA GLU A 348 8.34 -7.80 -2.21
C GLU A 348 7.26 -7.88 -3.30
N VAL A 349 7.22 -6.89 -4.19
CA VAL A 349 6.26 -6.85 -5.28
C VAL A 349 6.96 -6.45 -6.56
N TRP A 350 6.66 -7.15 -7.64
CA TRP A 350 7.13 -6.78 -8.96
C TRP A 350 6.10 -7.04 -10.05
N GLY A 351 6.22 -6.31 -11.15
CA GLY A 351 5.29 -6.45 -12.25
C GLY A 351 5.84 -5.96 -13.57
N THR A 352 5.25 -6.48 -14.64
CA THR A 352 5.48 -6.02 -16.01
C THR A 352 4.17 -5.74 -16.70
N ASN A 353 4.17 -4.74 -17.57
CA ASN A 353 3.05 -4.42 -18.45
C ASN A 353 3.59 -4.11 -19.86
N LEU A 354 2.96 -4.67 -20.87
CA LEU A 354 3.19 -4.36 -22.27
C LEU A 354 1.86 -3.96 -22.92
N THR A 355 1.79 -2.72 -23.37
CA THR A 355 0.68 -2.20 -24.16
C THR A 355 1.13 -1.99 -25.61
N ILE A 356 0.36 -2.53 -26.54
CA ILE A 356 0.53 -2.30 -27.98
C ILE A 356 -0.76 -1.66 -28.48
N ASP A 357 -0.65 -0.50 -29.11
CA ASP A 357 -1.78 0.24 -29.67
C ASP A 357 -1.54 0.44 -31.18
N TRP A 358 -2.47 -0.08 -31.99
CA TRP A 358 -2.33 -0.14 -33.44
C TRP A 358 -3.58 0.35 -34.15
N THR A 359 -3.42 1.40 -34.95
CA THR A 359 -4.48 1.96 -35.78
C THR A 359 -4.44 1.36 -37.19
N VAL A 360 -5.55 0.76 -37.61
CA VAL A 360 -5.72 0.13 -38.93
C VAL A 360 -7.00 0.65 -39.58
N GLY A 361 -6.85 1.58 -40.52
CA GLY A 361 -7.99 2.24 -41.16
C GLY A 361 -8.79 3.06 -40.15
N ASN A 362 -10.06 2.71 -39.94
CA ASN A 362 -10.94 3.33 -38.95
C ASN A 362 -11.05 2.54 -37.63
N LEU A 363 -10.18 1.54 -37.44
CA LEU A 363 -10.14 0.70 -36.26
C LEU A 363 -8.90 1.01 -35.44
N ASN A 364 -9.05 0.99 -34.13
CA ASN A 364 -7.94 0.97 -33.18
C ASN A 364 -7.95 -0.37 -32.46
N ILE A 365 -6.82 -1.06 -32.49
CA ILE A 365 -6.60 -2.37 -31.90
C ILE A 365 -5.59 -2.18 -30.77
N LYS A 366 -5.98 -2.56 -29.55
CA LYS A 366 -5.13 -2.46 -28.37
C LYS A 366 -4.95 -3.83 -27.74
N SER A 367 -3.72 -4.15 -27.37
CA SER A 367 -3.34 -5.32 -26.59
C SER A 367 -2.67 -4.86 -25.31
N ILE A 368 -3.09 -5.37 -24.17
CA ILE A 368 -2.48 -5.13 -22.86
C ILE A 368 -2.13 -6.49 -22.26
N THR A 369 -0.85 -6.75 -22.05
CA THR A 369 -0.34 -7.99 -21.47
C THR A 369 0.37 -7.65 -20.17
N SER A 370 0.06 -8.33 -19.08
CA SER A 370 0.71 -8.07 -17.80
C SER A 370 0.91 -9.33 -16.97
N TYR A 371 2.02 -9.34 -16.25
CA TYR A 371 2.35 -10.31 -15.21
C TYR A 371 2.71 -9.53 -13.94
N ARG A 372 2.23 -9.96 -12.78
CA ARG A 372 2.55 -9.37 -11.47
C ARG A 372 2.64 -10.46 -10.42
N GLU A 373 3.53 -10.25 -9.48
CA GLU A 373 3.80 -11.16 -8.37
C GLU A 373 4.04 -10.36 -7.09
N PHE A 374 3.63 -10.95 -5.96
CA PHE A 374 4.07 -10.52 -4.65
C PHE A 374 4.46 -11.72 -3.79
N ASP A 375 5.40 -11.47 -2.88
CA ASP A 375 5.78 -12.34 -1.79
C ASP A 375 5.77 -11.56 -0.49
N ILE A 376 5.14 -12.13 0.52
CA ILE A 376 4.96 -11.50 1.83
C ILE A 376 5.35 -12.50 2.91
N PHE A 377 6.21 -12.04 3.79
CA PHE A 377 6.42 -12.63 5.10
C PHE A 377 5.89 -11.69 6.16
N LEU A 378 5.13 -12.22 7.11
CA LEU A 378 4.65 -11.47 8.25
C LEU A 378 4.74 -12.29 9.52
N PHE A 379 5.26 -11.67 10.57
CA PHE A 379 5.07 -12.10 11.94
C PHE A 379 4.60 -10.90 12.77
N ASN A 380 3.43 -10.99 13.40
CA ASN A 380 2.89 -9.95 14.26
C ASN A 380 2.31 -10.55 15.56
N ASP A 381 2.55 -9.88 16.68
CA ASP A 381 1.92 -10.17 17.96
C ASP A 381 0.84 -9.14 18.24
N LEU A 382 -0.42 -9.57 18.42
CA LEU A 382 -1.56 -8.67 18.41
C LEU A 382 -2.00 -8.16 19.77
N ASP A 383 -1.53 -8.76 20.87
CA ASP A 383 -1.99 -8.41 22.22
C ASP A 383 -0.93 -7.68 23.05
N TYR A 384 0.26 -7.50 22.46
CA TYR A 384 1.41 -6.79 23.00
C TYR A 384 1.67 -7.11 24.47
N SER A 385 1.55 -8.38 24.84
CA SER A 385 1.69 -8.87 26.21
C SER A 385 3.06 -9.54 26.42
N PRO A 386 3.49 -9.87 27.65
CA PRO A 386 4.76 -10.55 27.89
C PRO A 386 4.83 -11.98 27.30
N HIS A 387 3.71 -12.48 26.80
CA HIS A 387 3.57 -13.82 26.22
C HIS A 387 2.86 -13.73 24.87
N ILE A 388 3.29 -14.54 23.90
CA ILE A 388 2.59 -14.66 22.62
C ILE A 388 1.27 -15.43 22.84
N VAL A 389 0.19 -14.71 23.12
CA VAL A 389 -1.16 -15.26 23.29
C VAL A 389 -1.91 -15.24 21.97
N PHE A 390 -1.67 -14.22 21.15
CA PHE A 390 -2.22 -14.05 19.82
C PHE A 390 -1.13 -13.59 18.86
N ALA A 391 -0.41 -14.55 18.28
CA ALA A 391 0.44 -14.29 17.12
C ALA A 391 -0.31 -14.62 15.83
N ASN A 392 -0.22 -13.69 14.89
CA ASN A 392 -0.59 -13.90 13.51
C ASN A 392 0.71 -13.99 12.70
N THR A 393 0.89 -15.10 12.00
CA THR A 393 2.06 -15.35 11.16
C THR A 393 1.59 -15.78 9.79
N HIS A 394 2.10 -15.10 8.76
CA HIS A 394 2.00 -15.50 7.37
C HIS A 394 3.41 -15.91 6.93
N PRO A 395 3.82 -17.17 7.19
CA PRO A 395 5.16 -17.63 6.84
C PRO A 395 5.36 -17.74 5.32
N GLU A 396 4.27 -17.94 4.58
CA GLU A 396 4.25 -17.93 3.12
C GLU A 396 2.95 -17.27 2.66
N TYR A 397 3.05 -16.06 2.11
CA TYR A 397 1.93 -15.40 1.46
C TYR A 397 2.36 -14.83 0.11
N SER A 398 2.06 -15.57 -0.94
CA SER A 398 2.49 -15.27 -2.30
C SER A 398 1.34 -15.32 -3.29
N GLN A 399 1.48 -14.60 -4.38
CA GLN A 399 0.47 -14.53 -5.43
C GLN A 399 1.11 -14.16 -6.76
N GLU A 400 0.72 -14.87 -7.81
CA GLU A 400 1.08 -14.60 -9.19
C GLU A 400 -0.18 -14.33 -10.00
N GLN A 401 -0.19 -13.30 -10.83
CA GLN A 401 -1.28 -13.02 -11.76
C GLN A 401 -0.75 -12.79 -13.17
N PHE A 402 -1.46 -13.35 -14.13
CA PHE A 402 -1.30 -13.08 -15.55
C PHE A 402 -2.61 -12.52 -16.12
N SER A 403 -2.50 -11.47 -16.93
CA SER A 403 -3.65 -10.93 -17.66
C SER A 403 -3.32 -10.56 -19.10
N GLN A 404 -4.32 -10.73 -19.95
CA GLN A 404 -4.28 -10.34 -21.35
C GLN A 404 -5.62 -9.71 -21.74
N GLU A 405 -5.58 -8.45 -22.17
CA GLU A 405 -6.72 -7.76 -22.75
C GLU A 405 -6.47 -7.49 -24.23
N PHE A 406 -7.46 -7.78 -25.08
CA PHE A 406 -7.52 -7.32 -26.46
C PHE A 406 -8.76 -6.45 -26.63
N GLN A 407 -8.61 -5.25 -27.16
CA GLN A 407 -9.68 -4.31 -27.44
C GLN A 407 -9.66 -3.92 -28.91
N ILE A 408 -10.84 -3.79 -29.50
CA ILE A 408 -11.05 -3.17 -30.80
C ILE A 408 -12.05 -2.06 -30.60
N THR A 409 -11.66 -0.83 -30.93
CA THR A 409 -12.53 0.33 -30.95
C THR A 409 -12.64 0.89 -32.36
N GLY A 410 -13.80 1.46 -32.68
CA GLY A 410 -14.02 2.03 -34.01
C GLY A 410 -15.29 2.84 -34.13
N LEU A 411 -15.40 3.49 -35.29
CA LEU A 411 -16.56 4.28 -35.69
C LEU A 411 -17.30 3.58 -36.84
N ALA A 412 -18.62 3.57 -36.76
CA ALA A 412 -19.51 3.01 -37.77
C ALA A 412 -20.69 3.95 -38.02
N MET A 413 -21.38 3.72 -39.14
CA MET A 413 -22.58 4.47 -39.55
C MET A 413 -22.34 5.99 -39.65
N GLU A 414 -21.27 6.42 -40.31
CA GLU A 414 -20.88 7.85 -40.43
C GLU A 414 -20.75 8.51 -39.05
N ASP A 415 -19.95 7.89 -38.18
CA ASP A 415 -19.66 8.33 -36.81
C ASP A 415 -20.85 8.37 -35.84
N ARG A 416 -22.00 7.81 -36.24
CA ARG A 416 -23.19 7.72 -35.38
C ARG A 416 -23.12 6.57 -34.38
N LEU A 417 -22.29 5.56 -34.64
CA LEU A 417 -22.08 4.42 -33.77
C LEU A 417 -20.61 4.33 -33.37
N HIS A 418 -20.34 4.57 -32.09
CA HIS A 418 -19.06 4.27 -31.47
C HIS A 418 -19.18 2.90 -30.81
N TYR A 419 -18.24 2.00 -31.07
CA TYR A 419 -18.24 0.68 -30.46
C TYR A 419 -16.88 0.31 -29.89
N VAL A 420 -16.93 -0.52 -28.84
CA VAL A 420 -15.79 -1.21 -28.26
C VAL A 420 -16.16 -2.68 -28.15
N VAL A 421 -15.28 -3.55 -28.61
CA VAL A 421 -15.37 -5.00 -28.45
C VAL A 421 -14.06 -5.47 -27.85
N GLY A 422 -14.11 -6.33 -26.84
CA GLY A 422 -12.89 -6.81 -26.21
C GLY A 422 -12.99 -8.25 -25.73
N LEU A 423 -11.82 -8.86 -25.57
CA LEU A 423 -11.61 -10.15 -24.93
C LEU A 423 -10.63 -9.94 -23.78
N TYR A 424 -10.94 -10.50 -22.63
CA TYR A 424 -10.12 -10.41 -21.44
C TYR A 424 -9.88 -11.80 -20.86
N TYR A 425 -8.61 -12.12 -20.63
CA TYR A 425 -8.16 -13.32 -19.92
C TYR A 425 -7.44 -12.88 -18.65
N PHE A 426 -7.72 -13.57 -17.55
CA PHE A 426 -7.08 -13.35 -16.27
C PHE A 426 -6.95 -14.69 -15.56
N GLU A 427 -5.77 -14.94 -15.03
CA GLU A 427 -5.43 -16.09 -14.22
C GLU A 427 -4.64 -15.62 -13.01
N GLU A 428 -4.97 -16.18 -11.86
CA GLU A 428 -4.36 -15.86 -10.58
C GLU A 428 -4.21 -17.14 -9.80
N GLU A 429 -2.98 -17.37 -9.35
CA GLU A 429 -2.64 -18.42 -8.41
C GLU A 429 -2.03 -17.75 -7.20
N GLY A 430 -2.26 -18.31 -6.03
CA GLY A 430 -1.48 -17.91 -4.87
C GLY A 430 -1.73 -18.81 -3.70
N LEU A 431 -0.88 -18.61 -2.71
CA LEU A 431 -0.79 -19.44 -1.54
C LEU A 431 -0.69 -18.53 -0.33
N GLU A 432 -1.50 -18.85 0.67
CA GLU A 432 -1.49 -18.15 1.94
C GLU A 432 -1.48 -19.22 3.02
N ASP A 433 -0.31 -19.45 3.61
CA ASP A 433 -0.18 -20.19 4.85
C ASP A 433 -0.39 -19.20 6.00
N ILE A 434 -1.33 -19.51 6.89
CA ILE A 434 -1.63 -18.69 8.05
C ILE A 434 -1.50 -19.55 9.28
N PHE A 435 -0.54 -19.19 10.12
CA PHE A 435 -0.44 -19.71 11.47
C PHE A 435 -0.97 -18.68 12.46
N ASN A 436 -2.22 -18.87 12.86
CA ASN A 436 -2.79 -18.14 13.98
C ASN A 436 -2.59 -18.94 15.26
N GLN A 437 -1.72 -18.46 16.12
CA GLN A 437 -1.60 -19.00 17.46
C GLN A 437 -2.65 -18.34 18.35
N ILE A 438 -3.75 -19.06 18.60
CA ILE A 438 -4.71 -18.72 19.65
C ILE A 438 -4.54 -19.77 20.73
N ALA A 439 -3.95 -19.37 21.85
CA ALA A 439 -3.08 -20.25 22.62
C ALA A 439 -3.62 -21.65 23.00
N HIS A 440 -2.68 -22.60 22.94
CA HIS A 440 -2.72 -23.95 23.50
C HIS A 440 -2.49 -23.88 25.01
N VAL A 441 -3.33 -24.54 25.80
CA VAL A 441 -3.13 -24.69 27.24
C VAL A 441 -2.04 -25.76 27.45
N PRO A 442 -0.90 -25.46 28.10
CA PRO A 442 0.09 -26.50 28.40
C PRO A 442 -0.60 -27.63 29.17
N PHE A 443 -0.41 -28.87 28.72
CA PHE A 443 -1.05 -30.05 29.30
C PHE A 443 -0.70 -30.10 30.79
N LEU A 444 -1.66 -29.75 31.64
CA LEU A 444 -1.57 -29.95 33.08
C LEU A 444 -1.57 -31.47 33.28
N GLY A 445 -0.39 -32.06 33.36
CA GLY A 445 -0.22 -33.43 33.79
C GLY A 445 -0.74 -33.57 35.21
N VAL A 446 -1.99 -34.03 35.34
CA VAL A 446 -2.59 -34.46 36.60
C VAL A 446 -2.08 -35.84 36.96
#